data_AF-H6BDL0-F1
#
_entry.id   AF-H6BDL0-F1
#
_cell.length_a   1.000
_cell.length_b   1.000
_cell.length_c   1.000
_cell.angle_alpha   90.00
_cell.angle_beta   90.00
_cell.angle_gamma   90.00
#
_symmetry.space_group_name_H-M   'P 1'
#
loop_
_entity.id
_entity.type
_entity.pdbx_description
1 polymer ?
#
loop_
_entity_poly.entity_id
_entity_poly.type
_entity_poly.pdbx_seq_one_letter_code
_entity_poly.pdbx_strand_id
1 'polypeptide(L)'
;AIKQFSALMEQLEEPLKITFQHVHQGYPRGTLVRFLKAREWNVPKAHKMLMDSLNWRLQNEIDTVLAKPIVPSDLYRSIRDTLLVGLTGYSKQGQPVYAFGVGLS
;
A
#
# COMPACT_ATOMS: atom_id res chain seq x y z
N ALA A 1 -16.44 7.28 14.14
CA ALA A 1 -15.31 6.50 13.58
C ALA A 1 -14.21 7.40 12.98
N ILE A 2 -14.42 8.08 11.84
CA ILE A 2 -13.33 8.81 11.14
C ILE A 2 -12.67 9.89 12.00
N LYS A 3 -13.44 10.76 12.68
CA LYS A 3 -12.89 11.81 13.56
C LYS A 3 -12.01 11.24 14.67
N GLN A 4 -12.51 10.21 15.37
CA GLN A 4 -11.77 9.50 16.41
C GLN A 4 -10.49 8.87 15.87
N PHE A 5 -10.56 8.22 14.71
CA PHE A 5 -9.38 7.61 14.10
C PHE A 5 -8.37 8.66 13.64
N SER A 6 -8.84 9.79 13.12
CA SER A 6 -7.96 10.91 12.70
C SER A 6 -7.20 11.47 13.90
N ALA A 7 -7.87 11.68 15.03
CA ALA A 7 -7.24 12.15 16.27
C ALA A 7 -6.13 11.20 16.77
N LEU A 8 -6.31 9.88 16.62
CA LEU A 8 -5.25 8.91 16.93
C LEU A 8 -4.04 9.07 16.00
N MET A 9 -4.28 9.30 14.70
CA MET A 9 -3.20 9.46 13.73
C MET A 9 -2.46 10.80 13.84
N GLU A 10 -3.07 11.83 14.41
CA GLU A 10 -2.43 13.12 14.71
C GLU A 10 -1.38 12.99 15.83
N GLN A 11 -1.48 11.97 16.68
CA GLN A 11 -0.56 11.70 17.78
C GLN A 11 0.68 10.91 17.34
N LEU A 12 0.83 10.60 16.05
CA LEU A 12 2.01 9.90 15.56
C LEU A 12 3.26 10.77 15.68
N GLU A 13 4.31 10.15 16.21
CA GLU A 13 5.67 10.68 16.21
C GLU A 13 6.48 10.10 15.04
N GLU A 14 7.67 10.66 14.81
CA GLU A 14 8.58 10.11 13.81
C GLU A 14 9.19 8.78 14.28
N PRO A 15 9.43 7.82 13.38
CA PRO A 15 9.32 7.90 11.90
C PRO A 15 7.93 7.56 11.33
N LEU A 16 6.95 7.23 12.19
CA LEU A 16 5.64 6.75 11.77
C LEU A 16 4.82 7.83 11.05
N LYS A 17 4.99 9.08 11.46
CA LYS A 17 4.32 10.24 10.83
C LYS A 17 4.77 10.44 9.38
N ILE A 18 6.07 10.39 9.07
CA ILE A 18 6.58 10.43 7.69
C ILE A 18 5.99 9.29 6.84
N THR A 19 6.04 8.04 7.33
CA THR A 19 5.53 6.93 6.51
C THR A 19 4.01 6.99 6.33
N PHE A 20 3.27 7.51 7.31
CA PHE A 20 1.84 7.77 7.14
C PHE A 20 1.58 8.79 6.03
N GLN A 21 2.39 9.86 5.92
CA GLN A 21 2.32 10.82 4.83
C GLN A 21 2.54 10.17 3.46
N HIS A 22 3.54 9.29 3.35
CA HIS A 22 3.80 8.53 2.12
C HIS A 22 2.65 7.60 1.74
N VAL A 23 1.99 6.97 2.71
CA VAL A 23 0.85 6.06 2.45
C VAL A 23 -0.37 6.81 1.93
N HIS A 24 -0.66 8.01 2.46
CA HIS A 24 -1.88 8.71 2.10
C HIS A 24 -1.74 9.67 0.93
N GLN A 25 -0.53 10.09 0.54
CA GLN A 25 -0.26 10.91 -0.66
C GLN A 25 -1.23 12.10 -0.83
N GLY A 26 -1.43 12.89 0.23
CA GLY A 26 -2.37 14.02 0.23
C GLY A 26 -3.86 13.66 0.43
N TYR A 27 -4.24 12.38 0.52
CA TYR A 27 -5.62 11.95 0.78
C TYR A 27 -5.80 11.13 2.08
N PRO A 28 -5.52 11.73 3.27
CA PRO A 28 -5.56 11.04 4.56
C PRO A 28 -6.93 10.42 4.87
N ARG A 29 -8.03 11.15 4.62
CA ARG A 29 -9.39 10.65 4.85
C ARG A 29 -9.68 9.35 4.10
N GLY A 30 -9.27 9.27 2.83
CA GLY A 30 -9.46 8.07 2.02
C GLY A 30 -8.69 6.88 2.58
N THR A 31 -7.45 7.10 3.01
CA THR A 31 -6.64 6.08 3.68
C THR A 31 -7.31 5.57 4.95
N LEU A 32 -7.76 6.45 5.86
CA LEU A 32 -8.45 6.02 7.08
C LEU A 32 -9.73 5.21 6.78
N VAL A 33 -10.51 5.62 5.77
CA VAL A 33 -11.72 4.90 5.36
C VAL A 33 -11.39 3.50 4.84
N ARG A 34 -10.28 3.28 4.12
CA ARG A 34 -9.88 1.93 3.68
C ARG A 34 -9.66 0.98 4.86
N PHE A 35 -8.92 1.43 5.87
CA PHE A 35 -8.65 0.61 7.07
C PHE A 35 -9.90 0.41 7.93
N LEU A 36 -10.77 1.42 8.04
CA LEU A 36 -12.06 1.28 8.71
C LEU A 36 -12.96 0.27 8.01
N LYS A 37 -13.12 0.35 6.69
CA LYS A 37 -13.93 -0.61 5.92
C LYS A 37 -13.41 -2.04 6.08
N ALA A 38 -12.09 -2.23 6.06
CA ALA A 38 -11.46 -3.54 6.24
C ALA A 38 -11.61 -4.13 7.66
N ARG A 39 -12.08 -3.34 8.62
CA ARG A 39 -12.29 -3.74 10.03
C ARG A 39 -13.69 -3.38 10.51
N GLU A 40 -14.68 -3.40 9.61
CA GLU A 40 -16.10 -3.21 9.95
C GLU A 40 -16.36 -1.93 10.75
N TRP A 41 -15.65 -0.85 10.41
CA TRP A 41 -15.69 0.45 11.10
C TRP A 41 -15.27 0.43 12.58
N ASN A 42 -14.65 -0.66 13.06
CA ASN A 42 -14.09 -0.75 14.40
C ASN A 42 -12.77 0.03 14.49
N VAL A 43 -12.79 1.15 15.21
CA VAL A 43 -11.65 2.07 15.30
C VAL A 43 -10.40 1.41 15.91
N PRO A 44 -10.46 0.72 17.07
CA PRO A 44 -9.28 0.06 17.63
C PRO A 44 -8.63 -0.95 16.69
N LYS A 45 -9.43 -1.81 16.02
CA LYS A 45 -8.92 -2.80 15.07
C LYS A 45 -8.34 -2.15 13.81
N ALA A 46 -8.97 -1.09 13.30
CA ALA A 46 -8.47 -0.33 12.15
C ALA A 46 -7.16 0.40 12.47
N HIS A 47 -7.08 1.01 13.65
CA HIS A 47 -5.86 1.67 14.14
C HIS A 47 -4.72 0.65 14.25
N LYS A 48 -4.95 -0.49 14.92
CA LYS A 48 -3.95 -1.56 14.98
C LYS A 48 -3.47 -1.98 13.59
N MET A 49 -4.38 -2.25 12.66
CA MET A 49 -4.03 -2.65 11.29
C MET A 49 -3.19 -1.59 10.56
N LEU A 50 -3.52 -0.29 10.73
CA LEU A 50 -2.73 0.78 10.14
C LEU A 50 -1.34 0.87 10.78
N MET A 51 -1.24 0.79 12.11
CA MET A 51 0.05 0.78 12.80
C MET A 51 0.93 -0.40 12.39
N ASP A 52 0.37 -1.60 12.29
CA ASP A 52 1.07 -2.79 11.79
C ASP A 52 1.58 -2.56 10.35
N SER A 53 0.76 -1.94 9.50
CA SER A 53 1.14 -1.58 8.13
C SER A 53 2.25 -0.54 8.07
N LEU A 54 2.23 0.49 8.92
CA LEU A 54 3.28 1.53 8.96
C LEU A 54 4.60 0.95 9.45
N ASN A 55 4.57 0.12 10.50
CA ASN A 55 5.76 -0.58 10.99
C ASN A 55 6.35 -1.51 9.94
N TRP A 56 5.51 -2.28 9.23
CA TRP A 56 5.98 -3.13 8.14
C TRP A 56 6.64 -2.34 7.02
N ARG A 57 6.10 -1.16 6.66
CA ARG A 57 6.69 -0.27 5.65
C ARG A 57 8.07 0.22 6.06
N LEU A 58 8.25 0.60 7.32
CA LEU A 58 9.55 1.03 7.85
C LEU A 58 10.55 -0.11 7.83
N GLN A 59 10.16 -1.28 8.36
CA GLN A 59 11.03 -2.47 8.42
C GLN A 59 11.51 -2.96 7.05
N ASN A 60 10.69 -2.76 6.00
CA ASN A 60 10.99 -3.21 4.64
C ASN A 60 11.41 -2.06 3.72
N GLU A 61 11.61 -0.85 4.26
CA GLU A 61 12.01 0.35 3.53
C GLU A 61 11.14 0.60 2.28
N ILE A 62 9.82 0.43 2.44
CA ILE A 62 8.87 0.49 1.32
C ILE A 62 8.78 1.90 0.75
N ASP A 63 8.96 2.92 1.58
CA ASP A 63 8.87 4.32 1.17
C ASP A 63 9.98 4.70 0.17
N THR A 64 11.10 3.98 0.15
CA THR A 64 12.23 4.21 -0.78
C THR A 64 12.39 3.10 -1.82
N VAL A 65 11.49 2.11 -1.86
CA VAL A 65 11.64 0.91 -2.69
C VAL A 65 11.80 1.22 -4.19
N LEU A 66 11.14 2.27 -4.68
CA LEU A 66 11.23 2.68 -6.08
C LEU A 66 12.54 3.37 -6.45
N ALA A 67 13.28 3.88 -5.46
CA ALA A 67 14.61 4.46 -5.68
C ALA A 67 15.72 3.40 -5.64
N LYS A 68 15.43 2.18 -5.16
CA LYS A 68 16.40 1.09 -5.11
C LYS A 68 16.64 0.54 -6.52
N PRO A 69 17.90 0.30 -6.91
CA PRO A 69 18.20 -0.30 -8.20
C PRO A 69 17.71 -1.75 -8.25
N ILE A 70 17.21 -2.18 -9.40
CA ILE A 70 16.78 -3.56 -9.63
C ILE A 70 18.00 -4.37 -10.03
N VAL A 71 18.62 -5.05 -9.05
CA VAL A 71 19.87 -5.79 -9.22
C VAL A 71 19.79 -7.18 -8.54
N PRO A 72 20.24 -8.25 -9.20
CA PRO A 72 20.85 -8.30 -10.53
C PRO A 72 19.82 -8.21 -11.66
N SER A 73 20.04 -7.31 -12.62
CA SER A 73 19.08 -6.97 -13.67
C SER A 73 18.71 -8.16 -14.56
N ASP A 74 19.65 -9.05 -14.85
CA ASP A 74 19.42 -10.24 -15.68
C ASP A 74 18.48 -11.26 -15.02
N LEU A 75 18.58 -11.43 -13.70
CA LEU A 75 17.65 -12.27 -12.94
C LEU A 75 16.23 -11.71 -12.97
N TYR A 76 16.06 -10.42 -12.69
CA TYR A 76 14.73 -9.82 -12.67
C TYR A 76 14.13 -9.72 -14.08
N ARG A 77 14.95 -9.57 -15.12
CA ARG A 77 14.50 -9.63 -16.51
C ARG A 77 14.01 -11.03 -16.89
N SER A 78 14.75 -12.10 -16.55
CA SER A 78 14.31 -13.48 -16.85
C SER A 78 13.03 -13.87 -16.10
N ILE A 79 12.86 -13.39 -14.86
CA ILE A 79 11.59 -13.52 -14.13
C ILE A 79 10.47 -12.77 -14.86
N ARG A 80 10.71 -11.53 -15.30
CA ARG A 80 9.70 -10.73 -16.01
C ARG A 80 9.27 -11.39 -17.34
N ASP A 81 10.20 -12.01 -18.06
CA ASP A 81 9.93 -12.67 -19.33
C ASP A 81 9.09 -13.95 -19.17
N THR A 82 9.06 -14.52 -17.96
CA THR A 82 8.33 -15.76 -17.65
C THR A 82 7.07 -15.52 -16.79
N LEU A 83 7.02 -14.42 -16.05
CA LEU A 83 5.90 -14.05 -15.20
C LEU A 83 4.85 -13.28 -16.00
N LEU A 84 3.72 -13.95 -16.28
CA LEU A 84 2.59 -13.37 -17.00
C LEU A 84 1.80 -12.38 -16.13
N VAL A 85 2.41 -11.25 -15.78
CA VAL A 85 1.81 -10.18 -14.98
C VAL A 85 1.99 -8.83 -15.65
N GLY A 86 0.93 -8.05 -15.76
CA GLY A 86 1.00 -6.73 -16.36
C GLY A 86 -0.13 -5.79 -15.93
N LEU A 87 0.14 -4.48 -16.01
CA LEU A 87 -0.86 -3.42 -15.93
C LEU A 87 -1.24 -3.02 -17.36
N THR A 88 -2.53 -3.09 -17.71
CA THR A 88 -3.00 -2.80 -19.08
C THR A 88 -4.34 -2.06 -19.09
N GLY A 89 -4.32 -0.78 -19.50
CA GLY A 89 -5.53 0.02 -19.66
C GLY A 89 -6.37 0.22 -18.39
N TYR A 90 -7.64 0.55 -18.59
CA TYR A 90 -8.60 0.88 -17.54
C TYR A 90 -9.97 0.22 -17.83
N SER A 91 -10.71 -0.12 -16.77
CA SER A 91 -12.10 -0.57 -16.88
C SER A 91 -13.03 0.56 -17.36
N LYS A 92 -14.29 0.23 -17.70
CA LYS A 92 -15.32 1.23 -18.03
C LYS A 92 -15.60 2.23 -16.89
N GLN A 93 -15.23 1.87 -15.66
CA GLN A 93 -15.35 2.70 -14.47
C GLN A 93 -14.05 3.45 -14.14
N GLY A 94 -13.04 3.37 -15.00
CA GLY A 94 -11.76 4.08 -14.85
C GLY A 94 -10.77 3.42 -13.88
N GLN A 95 -10.97 2.16 -13.51
CA GLN A 95 -10.07 1.44 -12.61
C GLN A 95 -8.92 0.80 -13.40
N PRO A 96 -7.66 0.89 -12.95
CA PRO A 96 -6.54 0.23 -13.62
C PRO A 96 -6.73 -1.29 -13.61
N VAL A 97 -6.44 -1.94 -14.73
CA VAL A 97 -6.55 -3.41 -14.85
C VAL A 97 -5.18 -4.05 -14.69
N TYR A 98 -5.11 -5.01 -13.77
CA TYR A 98 -3.96 -5.89 -13.58
C TYR A 98 -4.33 -7.28 -14.10
N ALA A 99 -3.55 -7.78 -15.07
CA ALA A 99 -3.73 -9.10 -15.66
C ALA A 99 -2.70 -10.08 -15.11
N PHE A 100 -3.15 -11.27 -14.72
CA PHE A 100 -2.33 -12.37 -14.19
C PHE A 100 -2.65 -13.65 -14.96
N GLY A 101 -1.67 -14.19 -15.68
CA GLY A 101 -1.76 -15.51 -16.29
C GLY A 101 -1.51 -16.60 -15.24
N VAL A 102 -2.58 -17.29 -14.84
CA VAL A 102 -2.53 -18.36 -13.81
C VAL A 102 -2.83 -19.76 -14.37
N GLY A 103 -3.13 -19.86 -15.66
CA GLY A 103 -3.43 -21.12 -16.35
C GLY A 103 -2.17 -21.86 -16.82
N LEU A 104 -2.29 -23.18 -16.99
CA LEU A 104 -1.27 -24.00 -17.63
C LEU A 104 -1.20 -23.62 -19.12
N SER A 105 -0.05 -23.10 -19.55
CA SER A 105 0.33 -23.06 -20.96
C SER A 105 0.85 -24.43 -21.40
#